data_AF-A0AA86ME08-F1
#
_entry.id   AF-A0AA86ME08-F1
#
_cell.length_a   1.000
_cell.length_b   1.000
_cell.length_c   1.000
_cell.angle_alpha   90.00
_cell.angle_beta   90.00
_cell.angle_gamma   90.00
#
_symmetry.space_group_name_H-M   'P 1'
#
loop_
_entity.id
_entity.type
_entity.pdbx_description
1 polymer ?
#
loop_
_entity_poly.entity_id
_entity_poly.type
_entity_poly.pdbx_seq_one_letter_code
_entity_poly.pdbx_strand_id
1 'polypeptide(L)' 'MEVAKRHGVSEPTIYAWREKFGDLETDEVRRLKTLEAENVRLRKLLVDRDLEIEVTKEINRKKW' A
#
# COMPACT_ATOMS: atom_id res chain seq x y z
N MET A 1 23.77 4.32 23.66
CA MET A 1 25.13 4.88 23.59
C MET A 1 25.96 4.50 22.37
N GLU A 2 26.02 3.24 21.91
CA GLU A 2 27.00 2.83 20.88
C GLU A 2 26.74 3.47 19.49
N VAL A 3 25.49 3.52 19.04
CA VAL A 3 25.10 4.15 17.76
C VAL A 3 25.36 5.66 17.77
N ALA A 4 25.02 6.32 18.88
CA ALA A 4 25.26 7.76 19.10
C ALA A 4 26.75 8.12 18.97
N LYS A 5 27.61 7.41 19.71
CA LYS A 5 29.07 7.59 19.66
C LYS A 5 29.65 7.25 18.29
N ARG A 6 29.19 6.17 17.65
CA ARG A 6 29.69 5.74 16.33
C ARG A 6 29.46 6.79 15.24
N HIS A 7 28.37 7.55 15.33
CA HIS A 7 28.00 8.55 14.33
C HIS A 7 28.26 10.00 14.77
N GLY A 8 28.86 10.22 15.95
CA GLY A 8 29.11 11.57 16.47
C GLY A 8 27.82 12.35 16.78
N VAL A 9 26.70 11.65 16.99
CA VAL A 9 25.38 12.25 17.24
C VAL A 9 25.06 12.12 18.72
N SER A 10 24.47 13.16 19.31
CA SER A 10 24.05 13.12 20.71
C SER A 10 22.82 12.21 20.91
N GLU A 11 22.71 11.56 22.07
CA GLU A 11 21.53 10.75 22.39
C GLU A 11 20.20 11.53 22.36
N PRO A 12 20.13 12.78 22.87
CA PRO A 12 18.93 13.61 22.73
C PRO A 12 18.52 13.83 21.27
N THR A 13 19.48 14.03 20.37
CA THR A 13 19.20 14.21 18.93
C THR A 13 18.60 12.94 18.31
N ILE A 14 19.11 11.77 18.67
CA ILE A 14 18.56 10.48 18.20
C ILE A 14 17.13 10.29 18.73
N TYR A 15 16.87 10.64 19.98
CA TYR A 15 15.54 10.52 20.57
C TYR A 15 14.53 11.44 19.85
N ALA A 16 14.91 12.69 19.58
CA ALA A 16 14.08 13.65 18.83
C ALA A 16 13.78 13.19 17.40
N TRP A 17 14.74 12.56 16.72
CA TRP A 17 14.49 11.99 15.39
C TRP A 17 13.59 10.77 15.44
N ARG A 18 13.75 9.91 16.44
CA ARG A 18 12.88 8.74 16.61
C ARG A 18 11.44 9.14 16.91
N GLU A 19 11.23 10.18 17.72
CA GLU A 19 9.91 10.76 17.97
C GLU A 19 9.31 11.36 16.69
N LYS A 20 10.11 12.11 15.92
CA LYS A 20 9.62 12.79 14.73
C LYS A 20 9.37 11.87 13.52
N PHE A 21 10.20 10.85 13.34
CA PHE A 21 10.20 10.03 12.12
C PHE A 21 9.84 8.56 12.37
N GLY A 22 9.93 8.07 13.60
CA GLY A 22 9.58 6.68 13.93
C GLY A 22 8.12 6.36 13.64
N ASP A 23 7.22 7.29 13.97
CA ASP A 23 5.79 7.12 13.68
C ASP A 23 5.49 7.28 12.19
N LEU A 24 6.22 8.16 11.49
CA LEU A 24 6.08 8.37 10.05
C LEU A 24 6.36 7.10 9.25
N GLU A 25 7.45 6.38 9.58
CA GLU A 25 7.76 5.10 8.95
C GLU A 25 6.62 4.08 9.16
N THR A 26 6.01 4.06 10.36
CA THR A 26 4.90 3.14 10.64
C THR A 26 3.60 3.51 9.91
N ASP A 27 3.31 4.81 9.77
CA ASP A 27 2.13 5.31 9.08
C ASP A 27 2.24 5.12 7.56
N GLU A 28 3.42 5.32 6.98
CA GLU A 28 3.68 5.04 5.56
C GLU A 28 3.51 3.53 5.27
N VAL A 29 4.05 2.65 6.12
CA VAL A 29 3.86 1.21 6.00
C VAL A 29 2.39 0.82 6.13
N ARG A 30 1.64 1.44 7.06
CA ARG A 30 0.20 1.19 7.20
C ARG A 30 -0.57 1.64 5.96
N ARG A 31 -0.25 2.82 5.42
CA ARG A 31 -0.86 3.34 4.19
C ARG A 31 -0.56 2.44 2.99
N LEU A 32 0.67 1.95 2.86
CA LEU A 32 1.06 1.05 1.79
C LEU A 32 0.24 -0.25 1.83
N LYS A 33 0.10 -0.88 3.00
CA LYS A 33 -0.72 -2.08 3.17
C LYS A 33 -2.19 -1.86 2.79
N THR A 34 -2.75 -0.70 3.17
CA THR A 34 -4.13 -0.33 2.79
C THR A 34 -4.27 -0.19 1.28
N LEU A 35 -3.34 0.51 0.62
CA LEU A 35 -3.34 0.68 -0.83
C LEU A 35 -3.17 -0.64 -1.57
N GLU A 36 -2.31 -1.54 -1.09
CA GLU A 36 -2.14 -2.89 -1.64
C GLU A 36 -3.43 -3.70 -1.55
N ALA A 37 -4.10 -3.68 -0.40
CA ALA A 37 -5.38 -4.37 -0.20
C ALA A 37 -6.48 -3.81 -1.11
N GLU A 38 -6.55 -2.48 -1.25
CA GLU A 38 -7.49 -1.83 -2.16
C GLU A 38 -7.19 -2.19 -3.62
N ASN A 39 -5.92 -2.21 -4.02
CA ASN A 39 -5.52 -2.59 -5.38
C ASN A 39 -5.95 -4.01 -5.73
N VAL A 40 -5.77 -4.97 -4.81
CA VAL A 40 -6.22 -6.36 -4.98
C VAL A 40 -7.74 -6.41 -5.17
N ARG A 41 -8.49 -5.68 -4.35
CA ARG A 41 -9.95 -5.62 -4.46
C ARG A 41 -10.39 -5.02 -5.80
N LEU A 42 -9.77 -3.92 -6.23
CA LEU A 42 -10.09 -3.25 -7.49
C LEU A 42 -9.77 -4.13 -8.70
N ARG A 43 -8.63 -4.84 -8.70
CA ARG A 43 -8.28 -5.78 -9.76
C ARG A 43 -9.31 -6.90 -9.89
N LYS A 44 -9.78 -7.46 -8.77
CA LYS A 44 -10.82 -8.48 -8.77
C LYS A 44 -12.12 -7.95 -9.39
N LEU A 45 -12.58 -6.78 -8.95
CA LEU A 45 -13.80 -6.15 -9.49
C LEU A 45 -13.69 -5.87 -11.00
N LEU A 46 -12.51 -5.45 -11.46
CA LEU A 46 -12.26 -5.22 -12.88
C LEU A 46 -12.39 -6.51 -13.69
N VAL A 47 -11.74 -7.60 -13.24
CA VAL A 47 -11.82 -8.91 -13.90
C VAL A 47 -13.24 -9.43 -13.92
N ASP A 48 -13.96 -9.36 -12.80
CA ASP A 48 -15.35 -9.80 -12.70
C ASP A 48 -16.23 -9.01 -13.69
N ARG A 49 -16.01 -7.69 -13.81
CA ARG A 49 -16.76 -6.83 -14.73
C ARG A 49 -16.45 -7.11 -16.20
N ASP A 50 -15.19 -7.33 -16.52
CA ASP A 50 -14.77 -7.67 -17.89
C ASP A 50 -15.39 -9.00 -18.34
N LEU A 51 -15.45 -9.98 -17.42
CA LEU A 51 -16.11 -11.26 -17.67
C LEU A 51 -17.62 -11.10 -17.93
N GLU A 52 -18.32 -10.29 -17.13
CA GLU A 52 -19.75 -9.98 -17.37
C GLU A 52 -19.98 -9.36 -18.75
N ILE A 53 -19.10 -8.43 -19.15
CA ILE A 53 -19.15 -7.78 -20.46
C ILE A 53 -18.95 -8.80 -21.58
N GLU A 54 -17.97 -9.70 -21.43
CA GLU A 54 -17.68 -10.75 -22.42
C GLU A 54 -18.87 -11.70 -22.58
N VAL A 55 -19.43 -12.19 -21.46
CA VAL A 55 -20.63 -13.04 -21.47
C VAL A 55 -21.81 -12.33 -22.14
N THR A 56 -22.02 -11.05 -21.83
CA THR A 56 -23.10 -10.26 -22.44
C THR A 56 -22.93 -10.12 -23.95
N LYS A 57 -21.69 -9.86 -24.40
CA LYS A 57 -21.37 -9.79 -25.84
C LYS A 57 -21.63 -11.12 -26.53
N GLU A 58 -21.23 -12.24 -25.93
CA GLU A 58 -21.43 -13.57 -26.50
C GLU A 58 -22.91 -13.93 -26.62
N ILE A 59 -23.72 -13.65 -25.60
CA ILE A 59 -25.18 -13.82 -25.66
C ILE A 59 -25.79 -13.00 -26.80
N ASN A 60 -25.38 -11.75 -26.95
CA ASN A 60 -25.88 -10.88 -28.00
C ASN A 60 -25.47 -11.35 -29.40
N ARG A 61 -24.27 -11.94 -29.57
CA ARG A 61 -23.86 -12.54 -30.84
C ARG A 61 -24.71 -13.74 -31.24
N LYS A 62 -25.14 -14.57 -30.29
CA LYS A 62 -25.98 -15.76 -30.55
C LYS A 62 -27.46 -15.44 -30.80
N LYS A 63 -27.90 -14.21 -30.50
CA LYS A 63 -29.29 -13.77 -30.72
C LYS A 63 -29.59 -13.34 -32.15
N TRP A 64 -28.56 -13.24 -33.01
CA TRP A 64 -28.65 -12.80 -34.40
C TRP A 64 -28.07 -13.88 -35.32
#